data_AF-A0A0A1Z850-F1
#
_entry.id   AF-A0A0A1Z850-F1
#
_cell.length_a   1.000
_cell.length_b   1.000
_cell.length_c   1.000
_cell.angle_alpha   90.00
_cell.angle_beta   90.00
_cell.angle_gamma   90.00
#
_symmetry.space_group_name_H-M   'P 1'
#
loop_
_entity.id
_entity.type
_entity.pdbx_description
1 polymer ?
#
loop_
_entity_poly.entity_id
_entity_poly.type
_entity_poly.pdbx_seq_one_letter_code
_entity_poly.pdbx_strand_id
1 'polypeptide(L)'
;MRLKLLIQQEHELISKSQPNDLDLSIVQARCLCWLALLAESHEDQANDAEKRGDTEQAMGWFADSMRLRDVINLVTSIEIPLPDSPDSLDENDELLDGPPILPK
;
A
#
# COMPACT_ATOMS: atom_id res chain seq x y z
N MET A 1 -13.89 10.57 1.11
CA MET A 1 -13.29 9.36 1.73
C MET A 1 -14.09 8.09 1.43
N ARG A 2 -14.18 7.67 0.16
CA ARG A 2 -14.79 6.37 -0.23
C ARG A 2 -13.72 5.42 -0.75
N LEU A 3 -12.77 5.96 -1.53
CA LEU A 3 -11.65 5.22 -2.10
C LEU A 3 -10.76 4.59 -1.02
N LYS A 4 -10.41 5.32 0.06
CA LYS A 4 -9.62 4.77 1.17
C LYS A 4 -10.24 3.49 1.74
N LEU A 5 -11.54 3.52 2.01
CA LEU A 5 -12.28 2.41 2.59
C LEU A 5 -12.37 1.22 1.63
N LEU A 6 -12.59 1.47 0.34
CA LEU A 6 -12.58 0.42 -0.69
C LEU A 6 -11.19 -0.24 -0.78
N ILE A 7 -10.11 0.55 -0.74
CA ILE A 7 -8.76 0.00 -0.78
C ILE A 7 -8.47 -0.82 0.49
N GLN A 8 -8.92 -0.37 1.66
CA GLN A 8 -8.79 -1.13 2.90
C GLN A 8 -9.57 -2.46 2.85
N GLN A 9 -10.80 -2.46 2.32
CA GLN A 9 -11.59 -3.68 2.16
C GLN A 9 -10.94 -4.69 1.21
N GLU A 10 -10.48 -4.24 0.04
CA GLU A 10 -9.77 -5.10 -0.91
C GLU A 10 -8.43 -5.59 -0.34
N HIS A 11 -7.70 -4.74 0.39
CA HIS A 11 -6.49 -5.13 1.10
C HIS A 11 -6.77 -6.30 2.05
N GLU A 12 -7.78 -6.20 2.92
CA GLU A 12 -8.14 -7.29 3.83
C GLU A 12 -8.52 -8.58 3.10
N LEU A 13 -9.23 -8.48 1.97
CA LEU A 13 -9.60 -9.63 1.16
C LEU A 13 -8.39 -10.32 0.54
N ILE A 14 -7.43 -9.55 0.01
CA ILE A 14 -6.20 -10.09 -0.58
C ILE A 14 -5.35 -10.75 0.52
N SER A 15 -5.14 -10.09 1.66
CA SER A 15 -4.37 -10.65 2.78
C SER A 15 -4.95 -11.96 3.30
N LYS A 16 -6.29 -12.11 3.29
CA LYS A 16 -6.97 -13.36 3.72
C LYS A 16 -6.95 -14.46 2.66
N SER A 17 -6.93 -14.12 1.37
CA SER A 17 -7.06 -15.10 0.29
C SER A 17 -5.73 -15.57 -0.30
N GLN A 18 -4.69 -14.73 -0.29
CA GLN A 18 -3.39 -15.01 -0.91
C GLN A 18 -2.21 -14.44 -0.11
N PRO A 19 -2.03 -14.81 1.17
CA PRO A 19 -1.03 -14.19 2.05
C PRO A 19 0.43 -14.41 1.59
N ASN A 20 0.71 -15.48 0.84
CA ASN A 20 2.07 -15.86 0.43
C ASN A 20 2.44 -15.47 -1.01
N ASP A 21 1.47 -15.04 -1.82
CA ASP A 21 1.69 -14.77 -3.26
C ASP A 21 1.91 -13.28 -3.58
N LEU A 22 1.49 -12.36 -2.70
CA LEU A 22 1.58 -10.93 -2.97
C LEU A 22 2.00 -10.11 -1.74
N ASP A 23 3.23 -9.61 -1.77
CA ASP A 23 3.71 -8.63 -0.80
C ASP A 23 3.11 -7.25 -1.10
N LEU A 24 2.11 -6.88 -0.31
CA LEU A 24 1.40 -5.61 -0.45
C LEU A 24 2.30 -4.39 -0.25
N SER A 25 3.42 -4.51 0.49
CA SER A 25 4.40 -3.43 0.65
C SER A 25 5.13 -3.13 -0.64
N ILE A 26 5.49 -4.18 -1.39
CA ILE A 26 6.10 -4.05 -2.72
C ILE A 26 5.10 -3.45 -3.71
N VAL A 27 3.82 -3.87 -3.65
CA VAL A 27 2.76 -3.30 -4.50
C VAL A 27 2.59 -1.81 -4.23
N GLN A 28 2.47 -1.41 -2.96
CA GLN A 28 2.33 -0.01 -2.57
C GLN A 28 3.54 0.82 -3.04
N ALA A 29 4.76 0.34 -2.83
CA ALA A 29 5.97 1.01 -3.28
C ALA A 29 5.98 1.22 -4.80
N ARG A 30 5.61 0.19 -5.58
CA ARG A 30 5.51 0.30 -7.05
C ARG A 30 4.42 1.28 -7.47
N CYS A 31 3.26 1.27 -6.83
CA CYS A 31 2.20 2.23 -7.09
C CYS A 31 2.67 3.66 -6.84
N LEU A 32 3.36 3.91 -5.72
CA LEU A 32 3.91 5.23 -5.41
C LEU A 32 4.94 5.70 -6.44
N CYS A 33 5.84 4.83 -6.88
CA CYS A 33 6.80 5.16 -7.94
C CYS A 33 6.11 5.58 -9.24
N TRP A 34 5.13 4.80 -9.70
CA TRP A 34 4.41 5.12 -10.94
C TRP A 34 3.58 6.40 -10.83
N LEU A 35 2.91 6.62 -9.69
CA LEU A 35 2.16 7.84 -9.45
C LEU A 35 3.07 9.08 -9.43
N ALA A 36 4.26 8.97 -8.82
CA ALA A 36 5.23 10.06 -8.78
C ALA A 36 5.71 10.44 -10.20
N LEU A 37 6.10 9.44 -11.01
CA LEU A 37 6.51 9.66 -12.41
C LEU A 37 5.39 10.31 -13.24
N LEU A 38 4.14 9.89 -13.01
CA LEU A 38 3.01 10.47 -13.73
C LEU A 38 2.76 11.92 -13.31
N ALA A 39 2.84 12.24 -12.01
CA ALA A 39 2.66 13.58 -11.50
C ALA A 39 3.73 14.55 -12.03
N GLU A 40 4.99 14.10 -12.05
CA GLU A 40 6.12 14.84 -12.64
C GLU A 40 5.90 15.09 -14.13
N SER A 41 5.50 14.05 -14.88
CA SER A 41 5.22 14.22 -16.31
C SER A 41 4.10 15.23 -16.58
N HIS A 42 3.05 15.30 -15.75
CA HIS A 42 1.99 16.31 -15.91
C HIS A 42 2.49 17.72 -15.54
N GLU A 43 3.39 17.84 -14.57
CA GLU A 43 4.04 19.12 -14.24
C GLU A 43 4.92 19.61 -15.40
N ASP A 44 5.67 18.70 -16.05
CA ASP A 44 6.44 19.02 -17.26
C ASP A 44 5.53 19.49 -18.41
N GLN A 45 4.39 18.83 -18.63
CA GLN A 45 3.41 19.26 -19.65
C GLN A 45 2.82 20.63 -19.32
N ALA A 46 2.54 20.92 -18.04
CA ALA A 46 2.06 22.22 -17.60
C ALA A 46 3.08 23.32 -17.91
N ASN A 47 4.35 23.08 -17.58
CA ASN A 47 5.47 24.00 -17.86
C ASN A 47 5.65 24.23 -19.36
N ASP A 48 5.52 23.19 -20.18
CA ASP A 48 5.66 23.31 -21.64
C ASP A 48 4.48 24.05 -22.29
N ALA A 49 3.26 23.87 -21.78
CA ALA A 49 2.09 24.65 -22.20
C ALA A 49 2.22 26.13 -21.79
N GLU A 50 2.70 26.39 -20.58
CA GLU A 50 2.96 27.76 -20.08
C GLU A 50 3.99 28.49 -20.96
N LYS A 51 5.11 27.84 -21.32
CA LYS A 51 6.12 28.40 -22.23
C LYS A 51 5.55 28.75 -23.62
N ARG A 52 4.50 28.07 -24.06
CA ARG A 52 3.80 28.34 -25.33
C ARG A 52 2.73 29.43 -25.20
N GLY A 53 2.48 29.91 -23.98
CA GLY A 53 1.42 30.88 -23.69
C GLY A 53 0.03 30.28 -23.63
N ASP A 54 -0.09 28.95 -23.59
CA ASP A 54 -1.37 28.25 -23.50
C ASP A 54 -1.74 28.03 -22.02
N THR A 55 -2.32 29.06 -21.43
CA THR A 55 -2.65 29.09 -20.01
C THR A 55 -3.75 28.08 -19.64
N GLU A 56 -4.70 27.83 -20.54
CA GLU A 56 -5.79 26.88 -20.29
C GLU A 56 -5.24 25.45 -20.19
N GLN A 57 -4.40 25.03 -21.14
CA GLN A 57 -3.76 23.72 -21.07
C GLN A 57 -2.81 23.61 -19.89
N ALA A 58 -2.01 24.65 -19.60
CA ALA A 58 -1.11 24.65 -18.46
C ALA A 58 -1.86 24.43 -17.13
N MET A 59 -2.99 25.11 -16.95
CA MET A 59 -3.85 24.94 -15.78
C MET A 59 -4.48 23.54 -15.71
N GLY A 60 -4.90 22.97 -16.84
CA GLY A 60 -5.41 21.60 -16.90
C GLY A 60 -4.39 20.57 -16.41
N TRP A 61 -3.18 20.60 -17.00
CA TRP A 61 -2.08 19.72 -16.63
C TRP A 61 -1.65 19.90 -15.17
N PHE A 62 -1.58 21.14 -14.69
CA PHE A 62 -1.26 21.42 -13.30
C PHE A 62 -2.32 20.86 -12.34
N ALA A 63 -3.60 21.02 -12.65
CA ALA A 63 -4.69 20.47 -11.85
C ALA A 63 -4.62 18.94 -11.77
N ASP A 64 -4.26 18.27 -12.87
CA ASP A 64 -4.07 16.83 -12.89
C ASP A 64 -2.85 16.38 -12.08
N SER A 65 -1.72 17.09 -12.16
CA SER A 65 -0.55 16.83 -11.30
C SER A 65 -0.90 16.96 -9.81
N MET A 66 -1.66 17.99 -9.43
CA MET A 66 -2.12 18.19 -8.06
C MET A 66 -3.04 17.05 -7.58
N ARG A 67 -3.97 16.59 -8.43
CA ARG A 67 -4.82 15.43 -8.11
C ARG A 67 -3.99 14.17 -7.91
N LEU A 68 -2.95 13.95 -8.71
CA LEU A 68 -2.04 12.81 -8.54
C LEU A 68 -1.27 12.90 -7.22
N ARG A 69 -0.84 14.10 -6.81
CA ARG A 69 -0.22 14.33 -5.48
C ARG A 69 -1.18 13.99 -4.34
N ASP A 70 -2.47 14.30 -4.46
CA ASP A 70 -3.47 13.90 -3.48
C ASP A 70 -3.63 12.37 -3.41
N VAL A 71 -3.58 11.68 -4.55
CA VAL A 71 -3.61 10.21 -4.61
C VAL A 71 -2.35 9.60 -4.01
N ILE A 72 -1.17 10.18 -4.23
CA ILE A 72 0.09 9.76 -3.59
C ILE A 72 -0.05 9.83 -2.06
N ASN A 73 -0.57 10.94 -1.54
CA ASN A 73 -0.82 11.10 -0.11
C ASN A 73 -1.81 10.07 0.43
N LEU A 74 -2.88 9.77 -0.33
CA LEU A 74 -3.83 8.73 0.02
C LEU A 74 -3.16 7.36 0.11
N VAL A 75 -2.40 6.96 -0.91
CA VAL A 75 -1.73 5.65 -0.97
C VAL A 75 -0.70 5.52 0.14
N THR A 76 0.05 6.59 0.43
CA THR A 76 1.02 6.65 1.53
C THR A 76 0.35 6.46 2.89
N SER A 77 -0.90 6.92 3.04
CA SER A 77 -1.67 6.79 4.30
C SER A 77 -2.30 5.41 4.54
N ILE A 78 -2.08 4.44 3.64
CA ILE A 78 -2.55 3.07 3.79
C ILE A 78 -1.54 2.32 4.63
N GLU A 79 -1.98 1.86 5.80
CA GLU A 79 -1.19 0.97 6.65
C GLU A 79 -1.21 -0.45 6.07
N ILE A 80 -0.03 -1.07 6.02
CA ILE A 80 0.13 -2.46 5.61
C ILE A 80 0.40 -3.27 6.88
N PRO A 81 -0.50 -4.20 7.26
CA PRO A 81 -0.28 -5.09 8.38
C PRO A 81 1.03 -5.85 8.16
N LEU A 82 1.87 -5.88 9.19
CA LEU A 82 3.01 -6.78 9.20
C LEU A 82 2.46 -8.22 9.15
N PRO A 83 3.09 -9.13 8.40
CA PRO A 83 2.74 -10.53 8.50
C PRO A 83 2.89 -10.96 9.96
N ASP A 84 1.91 -11.69 10.49
CA ASP A 84 1.95 -12.20 11.86
C ASP A 84 3.29 -12.92 12.08
N SER A 85 4.08 -12.44 13.03
CA SER A 85 5.33 -13.11 13.38
C SER A 85 4.97 -14.52 13.85
N PRO A 86 5.66 -15.58 13.39
CA PRO A 86 5.39 -16.96 13.85
C PRO A 86 5.67 -17.18 15.35
N ASP A 87 6.07 -16.14 16.09
CA ASP A 87 6.32 -16.19 17.53
C ASP A 87 5.07 -16.04 18.41
N SER A 88 3.88 -15.89 17.85
CA SER A 88 2.64 -16.13 18.60
C SER A 88 2.32 -17.63 18.63
N LEU A 89 3.23 -18.44 19.16
CA LEU A 89 2.91 -19.78 19.62
C LEU A 89 2.00 -19.60 20.83
N ASP A 90 0.77 -20.08 20.72
CA ASP A 90 -0.17 -20.22 21.82
C ASP A 90 0.54 -20.82 23.05
N GLU A 91 0.75 -20.04 24.11
CA GLU A 91 1.14 -20.54 25.44
C GLU A 91 -0.02 -21.28 26.14
N ASN A 92 -0.96 -21.86 25.38
CA ASN A 92 -2.05 -22.67 25.89
C ASN A 92 -2.33 -23.85 24.95
N ASP A 93 -1.40 -24.81 24.88
CA ASP A 93 -1.80 -26.18 24.57
C ASP A 93 -1.25 -27.16 25.63
N GLU A 94 -2.08 -28.15 25.89
CA GLU A 94 -2.26 -28.81 27.17
C GLU A 94 -1.13 -29.78 27.56
N LEU A 95 -0.90 -29.83 28.88
CA LEU A 95 -0.60 -31.03 29.67
C LEU A 95 -1.09 -32.34 29.01
N LEU A 96 -0.21 -33.09 28.35
CA LEU A 96 -0.45 -34.49 28.01
C LEU A 96 0.81 -35.35 28.29
N ASP A 97 0.83 -35.87 29.52
CA ASP A 97 1.14 -37.24 29.94
C ASP A 97 2.27 -38.04 29.24
N GLY A 98 3.36 -38.31 29.99
CA GLY A 98 4.43 -39.25 29.64
C GLY A 98 5.17 -39.77 30.89
N PRO A 99 5.63 -41.04 30.92
CA PRO A 99 5.54 -41.91 32.12
C PRO A 99 6.67 -41.75 33.16
N PRO A 100 6.49 -42.28 34.39
CA PRO A 100 7.38 -42.02 35.52
C PRO A 100 8.71 -42.80 35.43
N ILE A 101 9.79 -42.10 35.81
CA ILE A 101 11.15 -42.64 35.93
C ILE A 101 11.21 -43.58 37.14
N LEU A 102 11.62 -44.83 36.92
CA LEU A 102 11.98 -45.80 37.97
C LEU A 102 13.52 -45.81 38.14
N PRO A 103 14.08 -45.51 39.31
CA PRO A 103 15.50 -45.69 39.58
C PRO A 103 15.81 -47.16 39.89
N LYS A 104 16.97 -47.65 39.42
CA LYS A 104 17.65 -48.85 39.95
C LYS A 104 18.68 -48.43 40.98
#